data_AF-A0A7X6XW30-F1
#
_entry.id   AF-A0A7X6XW30-F1
#
_cell.length_a   1.000
_cell.length_b   1.000
_cell.length_c   1.000
_cell.angle_alpha   90.00
_cell.angle_beta   90.00
_cell.angle_gamma   90.00
#
_symmetry.space_group_name_H-M   'P 1'
#
loop_
_entity.id
_entity.type
_entity.pdbx_description
1 polymer ?
#
loop_
_entity_poly.entity_id
_entity_poly.type
_entity_poly.pdbx_seq_one_letter_code
_entity_poly.pdbx_strand_id
1 'polypeptide(L)'
;MKKFVKLITSLLVVFVLVACGNSGNDTELTEDHTMYLITDVGTIDDKSFNQGSYEGMEQYAHEIGVTPNYIAPEEQSDEAYLDAINRAVEAGAEVIVTPGFYFENAIATAQAQYPEVKFILVDAVPAGGAASNTLSILYKEEQSGFLAGYAAVKDGHTDLGFMGGAAVPAVIRFGYGYLAGADYAAAELDKTVNVRFTYLNTFGPDAKIVTQAESWFRDGISVIFASAGGAGNSVMKAAEDTDNVMIGVDVDQSGESDSVLTSAMKNLKGSVYEAVKAAKEGNFPGGETWNLGAVEDGISLPEGFDRFESFTKADYDAIYKVLVDDVDGIASSIPTLDSHGGDESVIEFDNITVESIGERGES
;
A
#
# COMPACT_ATOMS: atom_id res chain seq x y z
N MET A 1 -98.71 15.15 17.24
CA MET A 1 -98.90 16.29 18.15
C MET A 1 -97.58 17.02 18.27
N LYS A 2 -97.57 18.33 17.96
CA LYS A 2 -96.80 19.44 18.57
C LYS A 2 -95.35 19.15 19.01
N LYS A 3 -94.28 19.91 18.74
CA LYS A 3 -93.96 21.26 18.23
C LYS A 3 -92.40 21.26 18.26
N PHE A 4 -91.67 21.63 17.20
CA PHE A 4 -91.12 22.98 16.93
C PHE A 4 -89.98 23.46 17.86
N VAL A 5 -88.92 24.05 17.24
CA VAL A 5 -88.00 25.13 17.73
C VAL A 5 -86.81 24.65 18.61
N LYS A 6 -85.54 25.07 18.49
CA LYS A 6 -84.66 25.97 17.66
C LYS A 6 -83.20 25.58 18.06
N LEU A 7 -82.21 25.45 17.16
CA LEU A 7 -81.35 26.48 16.52
C LEU A 7 -80.32 27.19 17.46
N ILE A 8 -79.07 27.26 16.95
CA ILE A 8 -77.90 28.13 17.27
C ILE A 8 -77.13 27.79 18.58
N THR A 9 -75.79 27.68 18.71
CA THR A 9 -74.62 28.27 18.01
C THR A 9 -73.33 27.56 18.46
N SER A 10 -72.41 27.29 17.52
CA SER A 10 -70.94 27.39 17.64
C SER A 10 -70.25 27.06 18.99
N LEU A 11 -69.45 25.99 19.04
CA LEU A 11 -67.99 26.13 19.10
C LEU A 11 -67.29 24.78 18.86
N LEU A 12 -66.57 24.73 17.74
CA LEU A 12 -65.31 24.03 17.47
C LEU A 12 -64.72 23.18 18.63
N VAL A 13 -64.69 21.85 18.49
CA VAL A 13 -63.48 21.03 18.63
C VAL A 13 -63.60 19.85 17.67
N VAL A 14 -62.73 19.85 16.67
CA VAL A 14 -62.52 18.79 15.69
C VAL A 14 -61.67 17.70 16.35
N PHE A 15 -62.16 16.46 16.36
CA PHE A 15 -61.32 15.26 16.35
C PHE A 15 -61.85 14.37 15.21
N VAL A 16 -61.33 14.61 14.01
CA VAL A 16 -61.54 13.75 12.84
C VAL A 16 -60.41 12.72 12.83
N LEU A 17 -60.78 11.46 13.00
CA LEU A 17 -60.02 10.28 12.61
C LEU A 17 -59.98 10.21 11.07
N VAL A 18 -58.81 10.45 10.47
CA VAL A 18 -58.37 10.01 9.12
C VAL A 18 -56.83 9.96 9.20
N ALA A 19 -56.19 8.79 9.31
CA ALA A 19 -55.66 7.98 8.22
C ALA A 19 -54.66 8.72 7.28
N CYS A 20 -53.43 8.18 7.24
CA CYS A 20 -52.29 8.47 6.34
C CYS A 20 -51.48 9.76 6.57
N GLY A 21 -50.17 9.60 6.83
CA GLY A 21 -49.16 10.59 6.44
C GLY A 21 -47.95 10.80 7.35
N ASN A 22 -46.87 10.05 7.06
CA ASN A 22 -45.45 10.46 7.11
C ASN A 22 -44.64 10.39 8.43
N SER A 23 -43.41 9.88 8.23
CA SER A 23 -42.17 10.12 9.01
C SER A 23 -41.92 9.29 10.27
N GLY A 24 -41.79 7.98 10.09
CA GLY A 24 -40.85 7.19 10.89
C GLY A 24 -39.83 6.61 9.93
N ASN A 25 -38.54 6.87 10.16
CA ASN A 25 -37.42 6.32 9.40
C ASN A 25 -37.49 4.79 9.38
N ASP A 26 -38.10 4.23 8.35
CA ASP A 26 -37.70 2.94 7.82
C ASP A 26 -36.46 3.22 6.96
N THR A 27 -35.28 3.11 7.57
CA THR A 27 -34.07 2.86 6.80
C THR A 27 -34.19 1.42 6.33
N GLU A 28 -34.87 1.20 5.21
CA GLU A 28 -34.67 0.01 4.39
C GLU A 28 -33.20 0.01 3.96
N LEU A 29 -32.37 -0.71 4.72
CA LEU A 29 -31.05 -1.14 4.26
C LEU A 29 -31.28 -2.29 3.28
N THR A 30 -31.64 -1.97 2.05
CA THR A 30 -31.78 -2.94 0.97
C THR A 30 -31.20 -2.37 -0.32
N GLU A 31 -29.90 -2.63 -0.53
CA GLU A 31 -29.31 -3.16 -1.76
C GLU A 31 -27.83 -3.47 -1.43
N ASP A 32 -27.39 -4.70 -1.73
CA ASP A 32 -26.06 -5.22 -1.40
C ASP A 32 -24.96 -4.43 -2.13
N HIS A 33 -24.51 -3.34 -1.51
CA HIS A 33 -23.42 -2.50 -1.97
C HIS A 33 -22.08 -3.20 -1.80
N THR A 34 -21.78 -4.18 -2.65
CA THR A 34 -20.66 -5.09 -2.41
C THR A 34 -19.34 -4.47 -2.84
N MET A 35 -18.36 -4.41 -1.93
CA MET A 35 -16.99 -3.97 -2.22
C MET A 35 -16.08 -5.18 -2.17
N TYR A 36 -15.20 -5.29 -3.17
CA TYR A 36 -14.27 -6.40 -3.30
C TYR A 36 -12.84 -5.90 -3.34
N LEU A 37 -11.95 -6.60 -2.64
CA LEU A 37 -10.53 -6.59 -2.95
C LEU A 37 -10.16 -7.86 -3.71
N ILE A 38 -9.40 -7.75 -4.78
CA ILE A 38 -8.85 -8.91 -5.49
C ILE A 38 -7.34 -8.87 -5.32
N THR A 39 -6.77 -9.82 -4.57
CA THR A 39 -5.32 -9.87 -4.35
C THR A 39 -4.60 -10.21 -5.66
N ASP A 40 -3.39 -9.72 -5.88
CA ASP A 40 -2.59 -10.15 -7.03
C ASP A 40 -2.04 -11.57 -6.80
N VAL A 41 -1.17 -11.70 -5.80
CA VAL A 41 -0.52 -12.92 -5.34
C VAL A 41 -0.59 -12.92 -3.81
N GLY A 42 -0.82 -14.09 -3.22
CA GLY A 42 -0.85 -14.24 -1.77
C GLY A 42 -2.25 -14.02 -1.20
N THR A 43 -2.30 -13.47 0.01
CA THR A 43 -3.49 -13.43 0.85
C THR A 43 -3.62 -12.09 1.56
N ILE A 44 -4.83 -11.79 2.04
CA ILE A 44 -5.11 -10.56 2.81
C ILE A 44 -4.48 -10.55 4.22
N ASP A 45 -3.77 -11.60 4.60
CA ASP A 45 -3.03 -11.71 5.87
C ASP A 45 -1.51 -11.84 5.64
N ASP A 46 -1.02 -11.34 4.51
CA ASP A 46 0.39 -11.34 4.11
C ASP A 46 1.32 -10.47 4.98
N LYS A 47 0.75 -9.74 5.96
CA LYS A 47 1.44 -8.81 6.87
C LYS A 47 2.07 -7.61 6.17
N SER A 48 1.60 -7.29 4.95
CA SER A 48 2.25 -6.32 4.08
C SER A 48 1.23 -5.65 3.16
N PHE A 49 1.42 -5.76 1.85
CA PHE A 49 0.75 -5.00 0.81
C PHE A 49 -0.75 -5.31 0.66
N ASN A 50 -1.13 -6.59 0.56
CA ASN A 50 -2.53 -6.98 0.40
C ASN A 50 -3.31 -6.68 1.68
N GLN A 51 -2.73 -6.99 2.84
CA GLN A 51 -3.36 -6.70 4.13
C GLN A 51 -3.60 -5.19 4.32
N GLY A 52 -2.59 -4.35 4.11
CA GLY A 52 -2.74 -2.89 4.26
C GLY A 52 -3.81 -2.30 3.34
N SER A 53 -3.90 -2.80 2.11
CA SER A 53 -4.94 -2.41 1.15
C SER A 53 -6.34 -2.88 1.59
N TYR A 54 -6.45 -4.13 2.05
CA TYR A 54 -7.71 -4.69 2.55
C TYR A 54 -8.21 -3.95 3.78
N GLU A 55 -7.33 -3.66 4.74
CA GLU A 55 -7.70 -2.94 5.97
C GLU A 55 -8.25 -1.53 5.70
N GLY A 56 -7.77 -0.84 4.66
CA GLY A 56 -8.31 0.46 4.25
C GLY A 56 -9.75 0.35 3.73
N MET A 57 -9.99 -0.61 2.83
CA MET A 57 -11.33 -0.90 2.31
C MET A 57 -12.28 -1.42 3.42
N GLU A 58 -11.80 -2.36 4.23
CA GLU A 58 -12.54 -2.97 5.34
C GLU A 58 -12.98 -1.92 6.36
N GLN A 59 -12.09 -1.00 6.73
CA GLN A 59 -12.43 0.06 7.66
C GLN A 59 -13.63 0.87 7.15
N TYR A 60 -13.59 1.35 5.89
CA TYR A 60 -14.69 2.12 5.34
C TYR A 60 -15.97 1.29 5.19
N ALA A 61 -15.85 0.03 4.77
CA ALA A 61 -16.97 -0.90 4.66
C ALA A 61 -17.74 -1.01 5.98
N HIS A 62 -17.02 -1.21 7.09
CA HIS A 62 -17.62 -1.28 8.42
C HIS A 62 -18.29 0.02 8.85
N GLU A 63 -17.72 1.18 8.50
CA GLU A 63 -18.32 2.48 8.82
C GLU A 63 -19.68 2.71 8.15
N ILE A 64 -19.88 2.16 6.95
CA ILE A 64 -21.13 2.28 6.19
C ILE A 64 -22.05 1.05 6.33
N GLY A 65 -21.68 0.07 7.14
CA GLY A 65 -22.47 -1.14 7.38
C GLY A 65 -22.50 -2.11 6.19
N VAL A 66 -21.47 -2.10 5.35
CA VAL A 66 -21.28 -2.99 4.19
C VAL A 66 -20.31 -4.11 4.53
N THR A 67 -20.54 -5.30 3.99
CA THR A 67 -19.61 -6.43 4.10
C THR A 67 -18.43 -6.25 3.14
N PRO A 68 -17.18 -6.19 3.64
CA PRO A 68 -15.99 -6.25 2.78
C PRO A 68 -15.80 -7.68 2.27
N ASN A 69 -15.58 -7.83 0.96
CA ASN A 69 -15.32 -9.12 0.34
C ASN A 69 -13.92 -9.15 -0.25
N TYR A 70 -13.38 -10.35 -0.44
CA TYR A 70 -12.14 -10.50 -1.19
C TYR A 70 -12.17 -11.74 -2.08
N ILE A 71 -11.37 -11.73 -3.14
CA ILE A 71 -11.11 -12.86 -4.02
C ILE A 71 -9.60 -13.02 -4.14
N ALA A 72 -9.12 -14.25 -3.95
CA ALA A 72 -7.75 -14.62 -4.29
C ALA A 72 -7.77 -15.39 -5.62
N PRO A 73 -7.16 -14.86 -6.69
CA PRO A 73 -6.95 -15.60 -7.93
C PRO A 73 -6.15 -16.90 -7.69
N GLU A 74 -6.44 -17.95 -8.45
CA GLU A 74 -5.78 -19.25 -8.31
C GLU A 74 -4.36 -19.27 -8.91
N GLU A 75 -4.08 -18.34 -9.83
CA GLU A 75 -2.80 -18.19 -10.51
C GLU A 75 -2.53 -16.72 -10.85
N GLN A 76 -1.27 -16.42 -11.08
CA GLN A 76 -0.80 -15.09 -11.47
C GLN A 76 -0.83 -14.96 -13.01
N SER A 77 -1.99 -14.62 -13.57
CA SER A 77 -2.17 -14.39 -15.02
C SER A 77 -3.22 -13.30 -15.28
N ASP A 78 -3.08 -12.59 -16.40
CA ASP A 78 -4.06 -11.58 -16.83
C ASP A 78 -5.47 -12.19 -16.96
N GLU A 79 -5.56 -13.43 -17.43
CA GLU A 79 -6.81 -14.17 -17.55
C GLU A 79 -7.45 -14.47 -16.18
N ALA A 80 -6.67 -14.93 -15.20
CA ALA A 80 -7.16 -15.22 -13.86
C ALA A 80 -7.62 -13.95 -13.12
N TYR A 81 -6.90 -12.84 -13.30
CA TYR A 81 -7.31 -11.55 -12.75
C TYR A 81 -8.62 -11.05 -13.36
N LEU A 82 -8.76 -11.13 -14.68
CA LEU A 82 -9.98 -10.73 -15.35
C LEU A 82 -11.16 -11.64 -14.97
N ASP A 83 -10.95 -12.95 -14.82
CA ASP A 83 -11.97 -13.87 -14.32
C ASP A 83 -12.42 -13.52 -12.89
N ALA A 84 -11.48 -13.23 -11.99
CA ALA A 84 -11.79 -12.78 -10.64
C ALA A 84 -12.59 -11.48 -10.63
N ILE A 85 -12.24 -10.51 -11.49
CA ILE A 85 -13.00 -9.27 -11.68
C ILE A 85 -14.42 -9.57 -12.17
N ASN A 86 -14.56 -10.42 -13.19
CA ASN A 86 -15.88 -10.81 -13.72
C ASN A 86 -16.75 -11.44 -12.63
N ARG A 87 -16.19 -12.34 -11.81
CA ARG A 87 -16.88 -12.97 -10.69
C ARG A 87 -17.32 -11.96 -9.63
N ALA A 88 -16.48 -10.97 -9.32
CA ALA A 88 -16.85 -9.89 -8.40
C ALA A 88 -18.01 -9.06 -8.97
N VAL A 89 -17.97 -8.69 -10.25
CA VAL A 89 -19.05 -7.94 -10.91
C VAL A 89 -20.34 -8.74 -10.98
N GLU A 90 -20.28 -10.04 -11.32
CA GLU A 90 -21.44 -10.94 -11.31
C GLU A 90 -22.06 -11.09 -9.92
N ALA A 91 -21.24 -10.99 -8.86
CA ALA A 91 -21.66 -10.96 -7.47
C ALA A 91 -22.17 -9.58 -7.00
N GLY A 92 -22.22 -8.57 -7.88
CA GLY A 92 -22.75 -7.24 -7.58
C GLY A 92 -21.73 -6.24 -7.06
N ALA A 93 -20.44 -6.42 -7.37
CA ALA A 93 -19.40 -5.46 -6.99
C ALA A 93 -19.63 -4.08 -7.66
N GLU A 94 -19.68 -3.03 -6.84
CA GLU A 94 -19.71 -1.64 -7.31
C GLU A 94 -18.32 -1.00 -7.27
N VAL A 95 -17.49 -1.42 -6.32
CA VAL A 95 -16.11 -0.96 -6.12
C VAL A 95 -15.22 -2.19 -6.04
N ILE A 96 -14.17 -2.20 -6.86
CA ILE A 96 -13.15 -3.25 -6.87
C ILE A 96 -11.79 -2.61 -6.64
N VAL A 97 -11.13 -3.01 -5.55
CA VAL A 97 -9.74 -2.66 -5.24
C VAL A 97 -8.85 -3.79 -5.73
N THR A 98 -7.83 -3.46 -6.53
CA THR A 98 -6.86 -4.42 -7.06
C THR A 98 -5.46 -3.96 -6.71
N PRO A 99 -4.89 -4.40 -5.57
CA PRO A 99 -3.51 -4.12 -5.24
C PRO A 99 -2.57 -4.93 -6.11
N GLY A 100 -1.66 -4.25 -6.82
CA GLY A 100 -0.49 -4.88 -7.41
C GLY A 100 -0.29 -4.57 -8.88
N PHE A 101 0.99 -4.54 -9.27
CA PHE A 101 1.43 -4.24 -10.63
C PHE A 101 0.80 -5.14 -11.69
N TYR A 102 0.60 -6.42 -11.37
CA TYR A 102 0.14 -7.43 -12.33
C TYR A 102 -1.32 -7.24 -12.79
N PHE A 103 -2.09 -6.33 -12.19
CA PHE A 103 -3.44 -6.00 -12.63
C PHE A 103 -3.49 -5.02 -13.83
N GLU A 104 -2.36 -4.47 -14.27
CA GLU A 104 -2.29 -3.44 -15.33
C GLU A 104 -3.16 -3.76 -16.56
N ASN A 105 -2.99 -4.96 -17.15
CA ASN A 105 -3.70 -5.37 -18.36
C ASN A 105 -5.14 -5.79 -18.08
N ALA A 106 -5.37 -6.49 -16.97
CA ALA A 106 -6.70 -6.94 -16.56
C ALA A 106 -7.62 -5.74 -16.32
N ILE A 107 -7.14 -4.68 -15.64
CA ILE A 107 -7.90 -3.45 -15.41
C ILE A 107 -8.06 -2.64 -16.69
N ALA A 108 -7.04 -2.58 -17.56
CA ALA A 108 -7.19 -1.92 -18.87
C ALA A 108 -8.37 -2.50 -19.68
N THR A 109 -8.57 -3.81 -19.57
CA THR A 109 -9.71 -4.51 -20.18
C THR A 109 -11.00 -4.30 -19.40
N ALA A 110 -10.99 -4.52 -18.08
CA ALA A 110 -12.18 -4.46 -17.22
C ALA A 110 -12.82 -3.07 -17.17
N GLN A 111 -12.02 -2.00 -17.13
CA GLN A 111 -12.53 -0.63 -17.06
C GLN A 111 -13.40 -0.27 -18.27
N ALA A 112 -13.09 -0.83 -19.44
CA ALA A 112 -13.89 -0.65 -20.66
C ALA A 112 -15.12 -1.56 -20.70
N GLN A 113 -15.05 -2.75 -20.11
CA GLN A 113 -16.16 -3.70 -20.06
C GLN A 113 -17.23 -3.28 -19.04
N TYR A 114 -16.82 -2.67 -17.93
CA TYR A 114 -17.68 -2.35 -16.79
C TYR A 114 -17.63 -0.86 -16.42
N PRO A 115 -18.20 0.04 -17.26
CA PRO A 115 -18.10 1.49 -17.06
C PRO A 115 -18.77 2.00 -15.76
N GLU A 116 -19.70 1.23 -15.21
CA GLU A 116 -20.41 1.57 -13.96
C GLU A 116 -19.60 1.20 -12.70
N VAL A 117 -18.72 0.19 -12.79
CA VAL A 117 -17.88 -0.29 -11.67
C VAL A 117 -16.70 0.65 -11.47
N LYS A 118 -16.40 0.97 -10.21
CA LYS A 118 -15.23 1.78 -9.84
C LYS A 118 -14.04 0.88 -9.53
N PHE A 119 -12.95 1.08 -10.25
CA PHE A 119 -11.72 0.33 -10.08
C PHE A 119 -10.68 1.20 -9.37
N ILE A 120 -10.09 0.67 -8.29
CA ILE A 120 -8.98 1.30 -7.57
C ILE A 120 -7.77 0.39 -7.77
N LEU A 121 -6.86 0.79 -8.65
CA LEU A 121 -5.63 0.05 -8.96
C LEU A 121 -4.49 0.62 -8.13
N VAL A 122 -3.88 -0.19 -7.27
CA VAL A 122 -2.73 0.23 -6.44
C VAL A 122 -1.43 -0.31 -7.06
N ASP A 123 -0.38 0.50 -7.06
CA ASP A 123 0.96 0.22 -7.62
C ASP A 123 1.04 0.04 -9.15
N ALA A 124 -0.03 0.36 -9.88
CA ALA A 124 -0.02 0.39 -11.34
C ALA A 124 -0.95 1.44 -11.93
N VAL A 125 -0.75 1.71 -13.21
CA VAL A 125 -1.68 2.44 -14.07
C VAL A 125 -2.12 1.46 -15.17
N PRO A 126 -3.40 1.38 -15.54
CA PRO A 126 -3.84 0.45 -16.58
C PRO A 126 -3.11 0.71 -17.89
N ALA A 127 -2.83 -0.35 -18.65
CA ALA A 127 -2.25 -0.22 -19.98
C ALA A 127 -3.11 0.70 -20.86
N GLY A 128 -2.50 1.76 -21.40
CA GLY A 128 -3.21 2.78 -22.18
C GLY A 128 -3.90 3.88 -21.36
N GLY A 129 -3.77 3.87 -20.03
CA GLY A 129 -4.22 4.91 -19.11
C GLY A 129 -5.51 4.58 -18.36
N ALA A 130 -5.72 5.28 -17.24
CA ALA A 130 -6.94 5.15 -16.45
C ALA A 130 -8.14 5.78 -17.17
N ALA A 131 -9.25 5.04 -17.26
CA ALA A 131 -10.54 5.56 -17.71
C ALA A 131 -11.28 6.28 -16.58
N SER A 132 -12.39 6.96 -16.89
CA SER A 132 -13.17 7.76 -15.92
C SER A 132 -13.79 6.97 -14.77
N ASN A 133 -13.70 5.64 -14.78
CA ASN A 133 -14.15 4.74 -13.73
C ASN A 133 -12.98 4.02 -13.03
N THR A 134 -11.73 4.42 -13.29
CA THR A 134 -10.53 3.86 -12.67
C THR A 134 -9.71 4.95 -12.00
N LEU A 135 -9.30 4.72 -10.75
CA LEU A 135 -8.29 5.51 -10.05
C LEU A 135 -7.03 4.66 -9.92
N SER A 136 -5.88 5.23 -10.29
CA SER A 136 -4.58 4.62 -10.00
C SER A 136 -3.95 5.27 -8.77
N ILE A 137 -3.37 4.47 -7.87
CA ILE A 137 -2.63 4.93 -6.70
C ILE A 137 -1.20 4.42 -6.82
N LEU A 138 -0.26 5.33 -7.02
CA LEU A 138 1.17 5.07 -7.01
C LEU A 138 1.80 5.73 -5.79
N TYR A 139 2.92 5.18 -5.34
CA TYR A 139 3.72 5.77 -4.27
C TYR A 139 5.09 6.17 -4.79
N LYS A 140 5.76 7.05 -4.04
CA LYS A 140 7.18 7.35 -4.22
C LYS A 140 8.01 6.43 -3.33
N GLU A 141 8.00 5.13 -3.62
CA GLU A 141 8.64 4.11 -2.77
C GLU A 141 10.14 4.35 -2.56
N GLU A 142 10.79 5.01 -3.53
CA GLU A 142 12.18 5.42 -3.44
C GLU A 142 12.44 6.38 -2.26
N GLN A 143 11.44 7.18 -1.86
CA GLN A 143 11.55 8.07 -0.71
C GLN A 143 11.48 7.31 0.61
N SER A 144 10.57 6.33 0.75
CA SER A 144 10.54 5.43 1.92
C SER A 144 11.79 4.54 2.00
N GLY A 145 12.26 4.03 0.85
CA GLY A 145 13.51 3.29 0.77
C GLY A 145 14.68 4.14 1.24
N PHE A 146 14.76 5.40 0.79
CA PHE A 146 15.78 6.36 1.23
C PHE A 146 15.76 6.56 2.73
N LEU A 147 14.59 6.79 3.34
CA LEU A 147 14.47 6.93 4.78
C LEU A 147 14.97 5.69 5.52
N ALA A 148 14.62 4.50 5.04
CA ALA A 148 15.08 3.23 5.62
C ALA A 148 16.61 3.06 5.55
N GLY A 149 17.22 3.34 4.39
CA GLY A 149 18.67 3.24 4.20
C GLY A 149 19.43 4.26 5.03
N TYR A 150 18.94 5.50 5.05
CA TYR A 150 19.48 6.57 5.87
C TYR A 150 19.44 6.21 7.36
N ALA A 151 18.28 5.77 7.85
CA ALA A 151 18.09 5.37 9.24
C ALA A 151 19.02 4.23 9.63
N ALA A 152 19.14 3.18 8.80
CA ALA A 152 20.03 2.05 9.07
C ALA A 152 21.50 2.47 9.27
N VAL A 153 22.02 3.29 8.36
CA VAL A 153 23.42 3.76 8.41
C VAL A 153 23.64 4.72 9.57
N LYS A 154 22.68 5.63 9.81
CA LYS A 154 22.72 6.51 10.99
C LYS A 154 22.65 5.76 12.30
N ASP A 155 21.96 4.62 12.31
CA ASP A 155 21.90 3.75 13.48
C ASP A 155 23.19 2.95 13.73
N GLY A 156 24.14 2.99 12.79
CA GLY A 156 25.46 2.40 12.93
C GLY A 156 25.71 1.18 12.06
N HIS A 157 24.73 0.73 11.28
CA HIS A 157 24.89 -0.40 10.36
C HIS A 157 25.76 -0.01 9.15
N THR A 158 26.80 -0.80 8.86
CA THR A 158 27.71 -0.58 7.71
C THR A 158 27.72 -1.72 6.71
N ASP A 159 27.12 -2.85 7.05
CA ASP A 159 27.02 -4.03 6.20
C ASP A 159 25.53 -4.35 6.07
N LEU A 160 24.95 -3.92 4.95
CA LEU A 160 23.51 -3.90 4.70
C LEU A 160 23.10 -4.98 3.70
N GLY A 161 21.90 -5.52 3.86
CA GLY A 161 21.27 -6.40 2.88
C GLY A 161 20.00 -5.77 2.31
N PHE A 162 19.73 -6.03 1.04
CA PHE A 162 18.43 -5.84 0.41
C PHE A 162 17.97 -7.14 -0.23
N MET A 163 16.76 -7.58 0.12
CA MET A 163 16.07 -8.71 -0.48
C MET A 163 14.70 -8.25 -0.98
N GLY A 164 14.63 -7.90 -2.27
CA GLY A 164 13.38 -7.54 -2.94
C GLY A 164 12.61 -8.78 -3.40
N GLY A 165 11.29 -8.68 -3.56
CA GLY A 165 10.46 -9.75 -4.12
C GLY A 165 10.69 -9.97 -5.62
N ALA A 166 9.63 -9.88 -6.42
CA ALA A 166 9.79 -9.75 -7.87
C ALA A 166 10.25 -8.33 -8.23
N ALA A 167 11.03 -8.19 -9.31
CA ALA A 167 11.56 -6.92 -9.79
C ALA A 167 10.49 -6.07 -10.52
N VAL A 168 9.38 -5.78 -9.83
CA VAL A 168 8.34 -4.86 -10.29
C VAL A 168 8.71 -3.42 -9.94
N PRO A 169 8.07 -2.40 -10.55
CA PRO A 169 8.50 -1.00 -10.38
C PRO A 169 8.63 -0.52 -8.94
N ALA A 170 7.68 -0.86 -8.07
CA ALA A 170 7.70 -0.49 -6.66
C ALA A 170 8.92 -1.07 -5.91
N VAL A 171 9.18 -2.38 -6.09
CA VAL A 171 10.31 -3.07 -5.42
C VAL A 171 11.65 -2.50 -5.87
N ILE A 172 11.76 -2.17 -7.16
CA ILE A 172 12.96 -1.54 -7.72
C ILE A 172 13.16 -0.14 -7.09
N ARG A 173 12.11 0.68 -7.01
CA ARG A 173 12.17 2.01 -6.39
C ARG A 173 12.56 1.94 -4.91
N PHE A 174 11.99 1.02 -4.13
CA PHE A 174 12.43 0.75 -2.76
C PHE A 174 13.92 0.44 -2.66
N GLY A 175 14.40 -0.48 -3.49
CA GLY A 175 15.80 -0.91 -3.47
C GLY A 175 16.77 0.22 -3.79
N TYR A 176 16.51 1.00 -4.83
CA TYR A 176 17.37 2.14 -5.18
C TYR A 176 17.26 3.29 -4.19
N GLY A 177 16.07 3.53 -3.64
CA GLY A 177 15.89 4.44 -2.52
C GLY A 177 16.77 4.05 -1.35
N TYR A 178 16.75 2.78 -0.95
CA TYR A 178 17.56 2.23 0.15
C TYR A 178 19.06 2.47 -0.07
N LEU A 179 19.55 2.20 -1.28
CA LEU A 179 20.95 2.49 -1.64
C LEU A 179 21.26 3.99 -1.57
N ALA A 180 20.40 4.85 -2.09
CA ALA A 180 20.59 6.30 -2.08
C ALA A 180 20.60 6.89 -0.65
N GLY A 181 19.70 6.42 0.22
CA GLY A 181 19.66 6.84 1.62
C GLY A 181 20.89 6.38 2.40
N ALA A 182 21.34 5.15 2.16
CA ALA A 182 22.56 4.62 2.76
C ALA A 182 23.80 5.39 2.30
N ASP A 183 23.90 5.71 1.00
CA ASP A 183 24.99 6.51 0.44
C ASP A 183 25.05 7.92 1.04
N TYR A 184 23.90 8.58 1.12
CA TYR A 184 23.79 9.91 1.70
C TYR A 184 24.22 9.93 3.18
N ALA A 185 23.73 8.98 3.99
CA ALA A 185 24.15 8.87 5.38
C ALA A 185 25.64 8.52 5.54
N ALA A 186 26.17 7.68 4.65
CA ALA A 186 27.59 7.31 4.64
C ALA A 186 28.48 8.52 4.36
N ALA A 187 28.10 9.37 3.39
CA ALA A 187 28.78 10.63 3.10
C ALA A 187 28.79 11.58 4.31
N GLU A 188 27.65 11.75 4.99
CA GLU A 188 27.55 12.60 6.18
C GLU A 188 28.42 12.09 7.36
N LEU A 189 28.64 10.77 7.43
CA LEU A 189 29.43 10.14 8.49
C LEU A 189 30.90 9.90 8.11
N ASP A 190 31.31 10.22 6.88
CA ASP A 190 32.63 9.88 6.32
C ASP A 190 32.96 8.38 6.50
N LYS A 191 31.99 7.53 6.13
CA LYS A 191 32.08 6.06 6.23
C LYS A 191 31.91 5.40 4.87
N THR A 192 32.41 4.17 4.76
CA THR A 192 32.08 3.26 3.66
C THR A 192 31.05 2.25 4.14
N VAL A 193 30.04 2.00 3.30
CA VAL A 193 28.98 1.01 3.57
C VAL A 193 29.04 -0.08 2.49
N ASN A 194 28.92 -1.33 2.89
CA ASN A 194 28.79 -2.46 1.97
C ASN A 194 27.32 -2.86 1.88
N VAL A 195 26.84 -3.15 0.68
CA VAL A 195 25.47 -3.61 0.46
C VAL A 195 25.46 -4.88 -0.36
N ARG A 196 24.78 -5.92 0.14
CA ARG A 196 24.43 -7.10 -0.65
C ARG A 196 22.99 -6.98 -1.12
N PHE A 197 22.75 -7.15 -2.42
CA PHE A 197 21.45 -6.86 -3.03
C PHE A 197 20.97 -8.03 -3.89
N THR A 198 19.69 -8.42 -3.75
CA THR A 198 19.11 -9.47 -4.58
C THR A 198 17.61 -9.31 -4.77
N TYR A 199 17.10 -9.89 -5.85
CA TYR A 199 15.67 -10.15 -6.05
C TYR A 199 15.40 -11.63 -5.82
N LEU A 200 14.39 -11.92 -5.01
CA LEU A 200 13.95 -13.27 -4.68
C LEU A 200 13.10 -13.88 -5.81
N ASN A 201 12.58 -13.04 -6.71
CA ASN A 201 11.70 -13.41 -7.83
C ASN A 201 10.42 -14.12 -7.37
N THR A 202 9.92 -13.76 -6.19
CA THR A 202 8.66 -14.23 -5.60
C THR A 202 8.19 -13.25 -4.53
N PHE A 203 6.88 -13.20 -4.29
CA PHE A 203 6.26 -12.54 -3.14
C PHE A 203 5.75 -13.54 -2.08
N GLY A 204 5.90 -14.85 -2.33
CA GLY A 204 5.51 -15.90 -1.40
C GLY A 204 6.67 -16.36 -0.50
N PRO A 205 6.40 -16.75 0.76
CA PRO A 205 7.42 -17.27 1.67
C PRO A 205 8.01 -18.60 1.18
N ASP A 206 9.31 -18.82 1.42
CA ASP A 206 10.05 -20.04 1.05
C ASP A 206 11.18 -20.29 2.06
N ALA A 207 11.34 -21.55 2.49
CA ALA A 207 12.43 -21.98 3.37
C ALA A 207 13.84 -21.73 2.80
N LYS A 208 13.98 -21.65 1.46
CA LYS A 208 15.24 -21.25 0.80
C LYS A 208 15.58 -19.79 1.08
N ILE A 209 14.57 -18.91 1.17
CA ILE A 209 14.77 -17.49 1.50
C ILE A 209 15.26 -17.37 2.93
N VAL A 210 14.67 -18.13 3.87
CA VAL A 210 15.17 -18.22 5.27
C VAL A 210 16.64 -18.61 5.27
N THR A 211 16.98 -19.72 4.61
CA THR A 211 18.37 -20.22 4.55
C THR A 211 19.34 -19.20 3.95
N GLN A 212 18.91 -18.48 2.91
CA GLN A 212 19.72 -17.45 2.25
C GLN A 212 19.94 -16.23 3.15
N ALA A 213 18.89 -15.72 3.79
CA ALA A 213 18.96 -14.58 4.71
C ALA A 213 19.81 -14.93 5.94
N GLU A 214 19.64 -16.12 6.53
CA GLU A 214 20.49 -16.59 7.63
C GLU A 214 21.97 -16.66 7.21
N SER A 215 22.25 -17.08 5.96
CA SER A 215 23.62 -17.08 5.45
C SER A 215 24.18 -15.67 5.36
N TRP A 216 23.40 -14.69 4.90
CA TRP A 216 23.82 -13.29 4.84
C TRP A 216 24.12 -12.73 6.23
N PHE A 217 23.25 -13.00 7.22
CA PHE A 217 23.49 -12.61 8.60
C PHE A 217 24.77 -13.26 9.17
N ARG A 218 24.98 -14.57 8.92
CA ARG A 218 26.21 -15.28 9.33
C ARG A 218 27.48 -14.75 8.65
N ASP A 219 27.34 -14.21 7.43
CA ASP A 219 28.44 -13.57 6.68
C ASP A 219 28.73 -12.13 7.14
N GLY A 220 27.95 -11.59 8.08
CA GLY A 220 28.19 -10.27 8.67
C GLY A 220 27.28 -9.16 8.16
N ILE A 221 26.27 -9.46 7.33
CA ILE A 221 25.19 -8.49 7.09
C ILE A 221 24.49 -8.22 8.42
N SER A 222 24.39 -6.95 8.79
CA SER A 222 23.91 -6.51 10.11
C SER A 222 22.43 -6.14 10.12
N VAL A 223 21.84 -5.85 8.96
CA VAL A 223 20.42 -5.57 8.78
C VAL A 223 20.02 -5.90 7.34
N ILE A 224 18.85 -6.51 7.14
CA ILE A 224 18.29 -6.77 5.81
C ILE A 224 16.98 -6.00 5.65
N PHE A 225 16.88 -5.16 4.61
CA PHE A 225 15.61 -4.60 4.15
C PHE A 225 14.91 -5.60 3.21
N ALA A 226 13.71 -6.02 3.60
CA ALA A 226 12.91 -7.03 2.89
C ALA A 226 11.69 -6.41 2.19
N SER A 227 11.88 -5.84 1.00
CA SER A 227 10.79 -5.32 0.16
C SER A 227 10.15 -6.44 -0.68
N ALA A 228 9.51 -7.41 -0.03
CA ALA A 228 9.13 -8.66 -0.70
C ALA A 228 7.73 -9.21 -0.34
N GLY A 229 6.81 -8.37 0.16
CA GLY A 229 5.48 -8.83 0.56
C GLY A 229 5.57 -10.03 1.52
N GLY A 230 4.77 -11.07 1.29
CA GLY A 230 4.78 -12.30 2.10
C GLY A 230 6.12 -13.03 2.16
N ALA A 231 7.01 -12.86 1.17
CA ALA A 231 8.36 -13.41 1.20
C ALA A 231 9.25 -12.74 2.26
N GLY A 232 8.93 -11.49 2.64
CA GLY A 232 9.57 -10.77 3.74
C GLY A 232 9.45 -11.50 5.08
N ASN A 233 8.37 -12.26 5.29
CA ASN A 233 8.19 -13.10 6.48
C ASN A 233 9.28 -14.18 6.62
N SER A 234 9.88 -14.62 5.50
CA SER A 234 11.02 -15.56 5.53
C SER A 234 12.31 -14.88 5.97
N VAL A 235 12.50 -13.60 5.61
CA VAL A 235 13.64 -12.79 6.08
C VAL A 235 13.48 -12.45 7.56
N MET A 236 12.26 -12.10 7.97
CA MET A 236 11.92 -11.87 9.38
C MET A 236 12.24 -13.10 10.23
N LYS A 237 11.84 -14.29 9.77
CA LYS A 237 12.16 -15.54 10.44
C LYS A 237 13.67 -15.78 10.57
N ALA A 238 14.44 -15.49 9.53
CA ALA A 238 15.90 -15.60 9.57
C ALA A 238 16.55 -14.59 10.54
N ALA A 239 16.01 -13.38 10.63
CA ALA A 239 16.48 -12.36 11.57
C ALA A 239 16.26 -12.85 13.03
N GLU A 240 15.08 -13.40 13.33
CA GLU A 240 14.79 -14.02 14.63
C GLU A 240 15.74 -15.17 14.95
N ASP A 241 15.94 -16.09 14.00
CA ASP A 241 16.74 -17.30 14.22
C ASP A 241 18.25 -17.02 14.33
N THR A 242 18.68 -15.80 14.01
CA THR A 242 20.09 -15.38 14.06
C THR A 242 20.34 -14.23 15.04
N ASP A 243 19.35 -13.83 15.82
CA ASP A 243 19.41 -12.68 16.74
C ASP A 243 19.84 -11.37 16.01
N ASN A 244 19.38 -11.18 14.78
CA ASN A 244 19.60 -9.98 13.98
C ASN A 244 18.30 -9.20 13.78
N VAL A 245 18.43 -8.03 13.13
CA VAL A 245 17.31 -7.17 12.78
C VAL A 245 17.07 -7.10 11.27
N MET A 246 15.85 -6.75 10.90
CA MET A 246 15.45 -6.48 9.52
C MET A 246 14.64 -5.19 9.42
N ILE A 247 14.54 -4.64 8.22
CA ILE A 247 13.65 -3.52 7.90
C ILE A 247 12.48 -4.07 7.10
N GLY A 248 11.27 -3.79 7.57
CA GLY A 248 10.01 -4.19 6.96
C GLY A 248 9.59 -3.29 5.81
N VAL A 249 8.43 -3.58 5.23
CA VAL A 249 7.89 -2.84 4.08
C VAL A 249 6.38 -2.70 4.16
N ASP A 250 5.83 -1.76 3.40
CA ASP A 250 4.41 -1.49 3.17
C ASP A 250 3.66 -0.97 4.39
N VAL A 251 3.66 -1.71 5.50
CA VAL A 251 2.99 -1.37 6.75
C VAL A 251 3.98 -1.39 7.92
N ASP A 252 3.55 -0.91 9.08
CA ASP A 252 4.32 -1.09 10.31
C ASP A 252 4.30 -2.58 10.72
N GLN A 253 5.43 -3.26 10.50
CA GLN A 253 5.58 -4.68 10.80
C GLN A 253 6.16 -4.91 12.21
N SER A 254 6.29 -3.85 13.02
CA SER A 254 6.85 -3.96 14.37
C SER A 254 6.07 -4.90 15.29
N GLY A 255 4.77 -5.03 15.07
CA GLY A 255 3.91 -5.96 15.81
C GLY A 255 4.11 -7.44 15.47
N GLU A 256 4.79 -7.76 14.37
CA GLU A 256 5.01 -9.14 13.93
C GLU A 256 6.25 -9.76 14.59
N SER A 257 7.29 -8.97 14.87
CA SER A 257 8.52 -9.46 15.50
C SER A 257 9.38 -8.37 16.16
N ASP A 258 10.05 -8.73 17.26
CA ASP A 258 11.06 -7.92 17.93
C ASP A 258 12.31 -7.68 17.05
N SER A 259 12.49 -8.46 15.97
CA SER A 259 13.57 -8.28 14.99
C SER A 259 13.30 -7.17 13.95
N VAL A 260 12.10 -6.60 13.85
CA VAL A 260 11.80 -5.54 12.86
C VAL A 260 12.31 -4.17 13.32
N LEU A 261 13.52 -3.75 12.95
CA LEU A 261 14.07 -2.45 13.37
C LEU A 261 13.13 -1.27 13.05
N THR A 262 12.60 -1.25 11.83
CA THR A 262 11.63 -0.27 11.33
C THR A 262 10.94 -0.83 10.08
N SER A 263 10.04 -0.07 9.44
CA SER A 263 9.43 -0.43 8.14
C SER A 263 9.47 0.74 7.16
N ALA A 264 9.83 0.48 5.90
CA ALA A 264 9.65 1.41 4.80
C ALA A 264 8.18 1.41 4.35
N MET A 265 7.37 2.31 4.92
CA MET A 265 5.91 2.25 4.78
C MET A 265 5.37 2.98 3.57
N LYS A 266 4.26 2.44 3.04
CA LYS A 266 3.32 3.09 2.15
C LYS A 266 2.02 3.36 2.93
N ASN A 267 1.37 4.49 2.68
CA ASN A 267 0.06 4.79 3.28
C ASN A 267 -1.08 4.05 2.56
N LEU A 268 -0.98 2.71 2.48
CA LEU A 268 -1.95 1.84 1.79
C LEU A 268 -3.34 1.94 2.40
N LYS A 269 -3.41 1.79 3.73
CA LYS A 269 -4.66 1.84 4.47
C LYS A 269 -5.37 3.18 4.27
N GLY A 270 -4.65 4.29 4.43
CA GLY A 270 -5.23 5.63 4.29
C GLY A 270 -5.67 5.95 2.88
N SER A 271 -4.83 5.67 1.87
CA SER A 271 -5.15 5.99 0.47
C SER A 271 -6.30 5.13 -0.08
N VAL A 272 -6.33 3.82 0.22
CA VAL A 272 -7.41 2.93 -0.21
C VAL A 272 -8.71 3.30 0.51
N TYR A 273 -8.65 3.62 1.81
CA TYR A 273 -9.81 4.13 2.55
C TYR A 273 -10.40 5.37 1.86
N GLU A 274 -9.58 6.39 1.56
CA GLU A 274 -10.07 7.61 0.92
C GLU A 274 -10.59 7.37 -0.50
N ALA A 275 -9.95 6.48 -1.26
CA ALA A 275 -10.39 6.11 -2.61
C ALA A 275 -11.75 5.40 -2.62
N VAL A 276 -11.94 4.40 -1.75
CA VAL A 276 -13.19 3.65 -1.62
C VAL A 276 -14.30 4.58 -1.12
N LYS A 277 -13.98 5.45 -0.16
CA LYS A 277 -14.90 6.48 0.31
C LYS A 277 -15.35 7.41 -0.81
N ALA A 278 -14.41 7.94 -1.59
CA ALA A 278 -14.73 8.80 -2.73
C ALA A 278 -15.62 8.07 -3.75
N ALA A 279 -15.41 6.77 -3.97
CA ALA A 279 -16.25 5.95 -4.84
C ALA A 279 -17.70 5.87 -4.34
N LYS A 280 -17.89 5.58 -3.05
CA LYS A 280 -19.23 5.42 -2.45
C LYS A 280 -19.96 6.75 -2.21
N GLU A 281 -19.24 7.84 -2.00
CA GLU A 281 -19.82 9.18 -1.81
C GLU A 281 -20.11 9.92 -3.13
N GLY A 282 -19.86 9.27 -4.28
CA GLY A 282 -20.13 9.83 -5.61
C GLY A 282 -19.14 10.91 -6.06
N ASN A 283 -17.98 10.99 -5.42
CA ASN A 283 -16.90 11.95 -5.71
C ASN A 283 -15.66 11.24 -6.28
N PHE A 284 -15.86 10.12 -6.99
CA PHE A 284 -14.75 9.28 -7.46
C PHE A 284 -13.85 10.05 -8.45
N PRO A 285 -12.55 10.19 -8.19
CA PRO A 285 -11.60 10.87 -9.07
C PRO A 285 -11.14 9.94 -10.22
N GLY A 286 -12.09 9.38 -10.95
CA GLY A 286 -11.79 8.43 -12.02
C GLY A 286 -11.08 9.11 -13.20
N GLY A 287 -10.10 8.41 -13.77
CA GLY A 287 -9.20 8.91 -14.81
C GLY A 287 -7.93 9.57 -14.24
N GLU A 288 -7.81 9.69 -12.93
CA GLU A 288 -6.65 10.27 -12.25
C GLU A 288 -5.64 9.20 -11.79
N THR A 289 -4.41 9.67 -11.56
CA THR A 289 -3.36 8.91 -10.87
C THR A 289 -2.91 9.71 -9.66
N TRP A 290 -3.11 9.18 -8.46
CA TRP A 290 -2.51 9.70 -7.25
C TRP A 290 -1.06 9.25 -7.17
N ASN A 291 -0.13 10.19 -6.99
CA ASN A 291 1.30 9.91 -6.83
C ASN A 291 1.70 10.37 -5.43
N LEU A 292 1.76 9.43 -4.50
CA LEU A 292 1.82 9.71 -3.07
C LEU A 292 3.25 9.53 -2.54
N GLY A 293 3.93 10.65 -2.27
CA GLY A 293 5.22 10.67 -1.59
C GLY A 293 5.16 11.38 -0.24
N ALA A 294 6.31 11.87 0.23
CA ALA A 294 6.41 12.53 1.54
C ALA A 294 5.53 13.80 1.65
N VAL A 295 5.36 14.53 0.53
CA VAL A 295 4.52 15.74 0.47
C VAL A 295 3.03 15.41 0.65
N GLU A 296 2.62 14.24 0.16
CA GLU A 296 1.23 13.76 0.21
C GLU A 296 0.94 12.84 1.41
N ASP A 297 1.88 12.73 2.37
CA ASP A 297 1.84 11.74 3.47
C ASP A 297 1.61 10.30 2.96
N GLY A 298 2.16 10.01 1.77
CA GLY A 298 2.05 8.74 1.08
C GLY A 298 3.03 7.68 1.54
N ILE A 299 4.15 8.09 2.12
CA ILE A 299 5.25 7.23 2.57
C ILE A 299 5.77 7.72 3.92
N SER A 300 6.36 6.83 4.71
CA SER A 300 6.94 7.18 6.02
C SER A 300 7.80 6.04 6.59
N LEU A 301 8.44 6.29 7.73
CA LEU A 301 8.78 5.24 8.70
C LEU A 301 7.77 5.26 9.86
N PRO A 302 7.55 4.14 10.57
CA PRO A 302 6.69 4.11 11.76
C PRO A 302 7.27 4.95 12.91
N GLU A 303 6.43 5.30 13.89
CA GLU A 303 6.81 6.11 15.06
C GLU A 303 7.69 5.37 16.10
N GLY A 304 7.94 4.07 15.91
CA GLY A 304 8.71 3.20 16.82
C GLY A 304 10.22 3.46 16.84
N PHE A 305 10.64 4.69 17.11
CA PHE A 305 12.06 5.09 17.09
C PHE A 305 12.88 4.59 18.30
N ASP A 306 12.23 4.01 19.31
CA ASP A 306 12.89 3.42 20.48
C ASP A 306 13.59 2.08 20.19
N ARG A 307 13.41 1.54 18.99
CA ARG A 307 14.06 0.32 18.51
C ARG A 307 15.44 0.55 17.90
N PHE A 308 15.75 1.80 17.55
CA PHE A 308 17.07 2.21 17.10
C PHE A 308 18.00 2.45 18.29
N GLU A 309 19.29 2.17 18.14
CA GLU A 309 20.29 2.43 19.18
C GLU A 309 20.70 3.91 19.26
N SER A 310 20.72 4.59 18.10
CA SER A 310 21.27 5.94 17.95
C SER A 310 20.49 6.84 17.00
N PHE A 311 19.75 6.29 16.03
CA PHE A 311 18.87 7.08 15.18
C PHE A 311 17.60 7.50 15.92
N THR A 312 17.32 8.81 16.00
CA THR A 312 16.19 9.33 16.79
C THR A 312 15.05 9.85 15.93
N LYS A 313 13.86 10.03 16.54
CA LYS A 313 12.76 10.74 15.89
C LYS A 313 13.15 12.14 15.40
N ALA A 314 14.03 12.85 16.11
CA ALA A 314 14.47 14.17 15.68
C ALA A 314 15.33 14.10 14.40
N ASP A 315 16.16 13.06 14.27
CA ASP A 315 16.94 12.81 13.05
C ASP A 315 16.00 12.45 11.88
N TYR A 316 14.99 11.61 12.14
CA TYR A 316 13.94 11.29 11.17
C TYR A 316 13.17 12.52 10.72
N ASP A 317 12.63 13.32 11.65
CA ASP A 317 11.84 14.51 11.33
C ASP A 317 12.67 15.50 10.49
N ALA A 318 13.98 15.60 10.75
CA ALA A 318 14.89 16.44 9.98
C ALA A 318 15.09 15.95 8.54
N ILE A 319 15.39 14.65 8.34
CA ILE A 319 15.60 14.10 6.99
C ILE A 319 14.28 13.98 6.21
N TYR A 320 13.17 13.68 6.87
CA TYR A 320 11.84 13.68 6.26
C TYR A 320 11.49 15.08 5.75
N LYS A 321 11.78 16.12 6.55
CA LYS A 321 11.61 17.52 6.10
C LYS A 321 12.48 17.85 4.90
N VAL A 322 13.71 17.35 4.84
CA VAL A 322 14.60 17.50 3.66
C VAL A 322 13.97 16.89 2.41
N LEU A 323 13.34 15.71 2.51
CA LEU A 323 12.60 15.09 1.40
C LEU A 323 11.37 15.91 0.99
N VAL A 324 10.57 16.38 1.96
CA VAL A 324 9.37 17.20 1.69
C VAL A 324 9.72 18.51 0.99
N ASP A 325 10.78 19.18 1.45
CA ASP A 325 11.23 20.47 0.90
C ASP A 325 12.10 20.31 -0.37
N ASP A 326 12.44 19.06 -0.76
CA ASP A 326 13.41 18.71 -1.81
C ASP A 326 14.72 19.51 -1.71
N VAL A 327 15.26 19.61 -0.48
CA VAL A 327 16.48 20.40 -0.22
C VAL A 327 17.63 19.82 -1.05
N ASP A 328 18.32 20.68 -1.79
CA ASP A 328 19.40 20.33 -2.72
C ASP A 328 19.02 19.30 -3.80
N GLY A 329 17.72 19.10 -4.06
CA GLY A 329 17.23 18.14 -5.03
C GLY A 329 17.34 16.69 -4.55
N ILE A 330 17.43 16.44 -3.25
CA ILE A 330 17.59 15.07 -2.70
C ILE A 330 16.42 14.17 -3.12
N ALA A 331 15.17 14.62 -2.98
CA ALA A 331 14.02 13.78 -3.31
C ALA A 331 13.88 13.57 -4.82
N SER A 332 14.22 14.58 -5.63
CA SER A 332 14.15 14.49 -7.10
C SER A 332 15.35 13.77 -7.74
N SER A 333 16.45 13.57 -7.01
CA SER A 333 17.63 12.86 -7.48
C SER A 333 17.66 11.37 -7.13
N ILE A 334 16.76 10.90 -6.25
CA ILE A 334 16.68 9.47 -5.92
C ILE A 334 16.42 8.68 -7.20
N PRO A 335 17.22 7.65 -7.52
CA PRO A 335 17.04 6.92 -8.77
C PRO A 335 15.66 6.26 -8.87
N THR A 336 14.93 6.57 -9.93
CA THR A 336 13.70 5.88 -10.32
C THR A 336 13.88 5.17 -11.66
N LEU A 337 13.01 4.20 -11.95
CA LEU A 337 12.99 3.51 -13.26
C LEU A 337 12.70 4.47 -14.42
N ASP A 338 11.78 5.40 -14.20
CA ASP A 338 11.34 6.35 -15.24
C ASP A 338 12.42 7.41 -15.53
N SER A 339 13.21 7.79 -14.51
CA SER A 339 14.24 8.82 -14.65
C SER A 339 15.51 8.36 -15.38
N HIS A 340 15.77 7.05 -15.45
CA HIS A 340 16.99 6.49 -16.07
C HIS A 340 16.72 5.60 -17.30
N GLY A 341 15.49 5.64 -17.84
CA GLY A 341 15.17 4.96 -19.11
C GLY A 341 15.39 3.46 -19.10
N GLY A 342 15.33 2.83 -17.92
CA GLY A 342 15.60 1.41 -17.70
C GLY A 342 17.07 1.00 -17.77
N ASP A 343 18.02 1.93 -17.95
CA ASP A 343 19.46 1.62 -17.95
C ASP A 343 20.05 1.78 -16.53
N GLU A 344 20.09 0.68 -15.80
CA GLU A 344 20.64 0.62 -14.44
C GLU A 344 22.16 0.77 -14.39
N SER A 345 22.86 0.64 -15.51
CA SER A 345 24.32 0.79 -15.57
C SER A 345 24.80 2.22 -15.31
N VAL A 346 23.85 3.16 -15.15
CA VAL A 346 24.07 4.60 -14.95
C VAL A 346 23.90 5.01 -13.49
N ILE A 347 23.51 4.10 -12.59
CA ILE A 347 23.32 4.43 -11.17
C ILE A 347 24.66 4.20 -10.43
N GLU A 348 25.42 5.28 -10.25
CA GLU A 348 26.66 5.29 -9.47
C GLU A 348 26.40 5.82 -8.06
N PHE A 349 26.99 5.17 -7.06
CA PHE A 349 27.00 5.62 -5.67
C PHE A 349 28.45 5.80 -5.22
N ASP A 350 28.73 6.90 -4.52
CA ASP A 350 30.11 7.32 -4.23
C ASP A 350 30.67 6.70 -2.94
N ASN A 351 29.80 6.34 -1.99
CA ASN A 351 30.15 6.00 -0.61
C ASN A 351 29.74 4.57 -0.23
N ILE A 352 29.03 3.86 -1.10
CA ILE A 352 28.65 2.46 -0.90
C ILE A 352 29.27 1.53 -1.93
N THR A 353 29.55 0.29 -1.53
CA THR A 353 29.97 -0.80 -2.41
C THR A 353 28.85 -1.84 -2.50
N VAL A 354 28.33 -2.10 -3.69
CA VAL A 354 27.26 -3.08 -3.91
C VAL A 354 27.84 -4.41 -4.43
N GLU A 355 27.79 -5.48 -3.63
CA GLU A 355 28.44 -6.77 -3.92
C GLU A 355 27.81 -7.53 -5.09
N SER A 356 26.54 -7.27 -5.41
CA SER A 356 25.84 -7.75 -6.61
C SER A 356 24.45 -7.14 -6.65
N ILE A 357 23.93 -6.79 -7.82
CA ILE A 357 22.48 -6.66 -8.05
C ILE A 357 22.08 -7.97 -8.75
N GLY A 358 21.34 -8.85 -8.06
CA GLY A 358 20.92 -10.13 -8.64
C GLY A 358 20.20 -9.96 -10.00
N GLU A 359 20.28 -10.95 -10.88
CA GLU A 359 19.55 -10.94 -12.15
C GLU A 359 18.05 -10.75 -11.88
N ARG A 360 17.45 -9.74 -12.52
CA ARG A 360 16.00 -9.62 -12.62
C ARG A 360 15.53 -10.88 -13.35
N GLY A 361 14.75 -11.74 -12.71
CA GLY A 361 14.08 -12.81 -13.44
C GLY A 361 13.29 -12.22 -14.61
N GLU A 362 13.19 -12.93 -15.73
CA GLU A 362 12.32 -12.49 -16.84
C GLU A 362 10.90 -12.29 -16.28
N SER A 363 10.40 -11.05 -16.40
CA SER A 363 9.08 -10.62 -15.94
C SER A 363 7.96 -11.25 -16.76
#